data_AF-A0A961ZZC4-F1
#
_entry.id   AF-A0A961ZZC4-F1
#
_cell.length_a   1.000
_cell.length_b   1.000
_cell.length_c   1.000
_cell.angle_alpha   90.00
_cell.angle_beta   90.00
_cell.angle_gamma   90.00
#
_symmetry.space_group_name_H-M   'P 1'
#
loop_
_entity.id
_entity.type
_entity.pdbx_description
1 polymer ?
#
loop_
_entity_poly.entity_id
_entity_poly.type
_entity_poly.pdbx_seq_one_letter_code
_entity_poly.pdbx_strand_id
1 'polypeptide(L)' 'MGNATPKLDTQALVQAALMQVRHWQADQNSALTCPVCGASGLQIVDRSARPFADWYAFSCEACGLDDHIHIPLPTPRTPM' A
#
# COMPACT_ATOMS: atom_id res chain seq x y z
N MET A 1 11.05 -23.39 -12.05
CA MET A 1 9.66 -23.04 -11.70
C MET A 1 9.62 -21.52 -11.51
N GLY A 2 8.93 -20.78 -12.38
CA GLY A 2 8.82 -19.32 -12.24
C GLY A 2 7.73 -19.01 -11.24
N ASN A 3 8.09 -18.68 -10.00
CA ASN A 3 7.10 -18.19 -9.03
C ASN A 3 6.74 -16.77 -9.44
N ALA A 4 5.48 -16.55 -9.82
CA ALA A 4 4.98 -15.22 -10.10
C ALA A 4 5.11 -14.36 -8.84
N THR A 5 5.74 -13.20 -8.96
CA THR A 5 5.79 -12.21 -7.88
C THR A 5 4.36 -11.81 -7.53
N PRO A 6 3.96 -11.87 -6.24
CA PRO A 6 2.62 -11.45 -5.86
C PRO A 6 2.38 -9.97 -6.18
N LYS A 7 1.16 -9.64 -6.58
CA LYS A 7 0.73 -8.30 -6.99
C LYS A 7 -0.59 -7.90 -6.35
N LEU A 8 -0.78 -6.60 -6.15
CA LEU A 8 -2.01 -5.99 -5.64
C LEU A 8 -2.91 -5.59 -6.81
N ASP A 9 -3.24 -6.53 -7.69
CA ASP A 9 -3.96 -6.30 -8.94
C ASP A 9 -5.48 -6.44 -8.82
N THR A 10 -5.95 -7.24 -7.85
CA THR A 10 -7.38 -7.39 -7.59
C THR A 10 -7.90 -6.29 -6.66
N GLN A 11 -9.15 -5.88 -6.88
CA GLN A 11 -9.81 -4.89 -6.02
C GLN A 11 -9.82 -5.30 -4.54
N ALA A 12 -10.01 -6.59 -4.24
CA ALA A 12 -10.00 -7.09 -2.87
C ALA A 12 -8.63 -6.90 -2.20
N LEU A 13 -7.54 -7.20 -2.91
CA LEU A 13 -6.17 -6.98 -2.42
C LEU A 13 -5.87 -5.50 -2.25
N VAL A 14 -6.28 -4.66 -3.19
CA VAL A 14 -6.13 -3.20 -3.09
C VAL A 14 -6.86 -2.65 -1.86
N GLN A 15 -8.10 -3.07 -1.61
CA GLN A 15 -8.84 -2.65 -0.42
C GLN A 15 -8.17 -3.11 0.88
N ALA A 16 -7.69 -4.35 0.94
CA ALA A 16 -6.96 -4.87 2.09
C ALA A 16 -5.66 -4.09 2.34
N ALA A 17 -4.91 -3.77 1.29
CA ALA A 17 -3.70 -2.95 1.38
C ALA A 17 -4.01 -1.52 1.85
N LEU A 18 -5.10 -0.89 1.38
CA LEU A 18 -5.54 0.42 1.85
C LEU A 18 -5.92 0.43 3.33
N MET A 19 -6.50 -0.67 3.85
CA MET A 19 -6.74 -0.80 5.29
C MET A 19 -5.42 -0.83 6.08
N GLN A 20 -4.40 -1.53 5.58
CA GLN A 20 -3.07 -1.53 6.21
C GLN A 20 -2.43 -0.14 6.18
N VAL A 21 -2.57 0.61 5.07
CA VAL A 21 -2.10 2.01 5.01
C VAL A 21 -2.77 2.88 6.06
N ARG A 22 -4.10 2.77 6.22
CA ARG A 22 -4.82 3.55 7.25
C ARG A 22 -4.36 3.20 8.66
N HIS A 23 -4.10 1.93 8.92
CA HIS A 23 -3.58 1.47 10.20
C HIS A 23 -2.17 2.03 10.45
N TRP A 24 -1.29 1.94 9.45
CA TRP A 24 0.05 2.50 9.47
C TRP A 24 0.08 4.03 9.62
N GLN A 25 -0.85 4.74 8.98
CA GLN A 25 -0.99 6.19 9.12
C GLN A 25 -1.40 6.59 10.54
N ALA A 26 -2.21 5.77 11.21
CA ALA A 26 -2.60 5.99 12.61
C ALA A 26 -1.47 5.66 13.58
N ASP A 27 -0.68 4.62 13.29
CA ASP A 27 0.49 4.22 14.05
C ASP A 27 1.56 3.60 13.13
N GLN A 28 2.63 4.36 12.88
CA GLN A 28 3.72 3.94 11.98
C GLN A 28 4.55 2.77 12.54
N ASN A 29 4.43 2.48 13.84
CA ASN A 29 5.16 1.41 14.52
C ASN A 29 4.30 0.14 14.71
N SER A 30 3.05 0.14 14.22
CA SER A 30 2.16 -1.01 14.31
C SER A 30 2.62 -2.17 13.42
N ALA A 31 2.40 -3.39 13.89
CA ALA A 31 2.68 -4.60 13.13
C ALA A 31 1.66 -4.77 12.00
N LEU A 32 2.11 -4.58 10.76
CA LEU A 32 1.26 -4.70 9.57
C LEU A 32 1.27 -6.12 9.02
N THR A 33 0.14 -6.52 8.46
CA THR A 33 -0.07 -7.85 7.89
C THR A 33 -0.16 -7.78 6.37
N CYS A 34 0.59 -8.63 5.68
CA CYS A 34 0.56 -8.69 4.23
C CYS A 34 -0.83 -9.12 3.71
N PRO A 35 -1.49 -8.34 2.84
CA PRO A 35 -2.82 -8.67 2.32
C PRO A 35 -2.81 -9.88 1.37
N VAL A 36 -1.64 -10.29 0.87
CA VAL A 36 -1.50 -11.43 -0.05
C VAL A 36 -1.33 -12.74 0.70
N CYS A 37 -0.39 -12.80 1.65
CA CYS A 37 -0.02 -14.05 2.31
C CYS A 37 -0.41 -14.12 3.80
N GLY A 38 -0.85 -13.01 4.40
CA GLY A 38 -1.21 -12.95 5.81
C GLY A 38 -0.03 -12.92 6.79
N ALA A 39 1.22 -12.87 6.30
CA ALA A 39 2.40 -12.77 7.16
C ALA A 39 2.50 -11.39 7.82
N SER A 40 2.97 -11.34 9.06
CA SER A 40 3.34 -10.10 9.74
C SER A 40 4.67 -9.56 9.22
N GLY A 41 4.88 -8.25 9.36
CA GLY A 41 6.12 -7.58 8.91
C GLY A 41 6.03 -6.97 7.51
N LEU A 42 4.82 -6.67 7.04
CA LEU A 42 4.63 -5.84 5.85
C LEU A 42 5.28 -4.47 6.07
N GLN A 43 6.13 -4.06 5.15
CA GLN A 43 6.74 -2.73 5.13
C GLN A 43 5.90 -1.83 4.23
N ILE A 44 5.52 -0.65 4.76
CA ILE A 44 4.88 0.40 3.99
C ILE A 44 5.80 1.62 3.99
N VAL A 45 6.07 2.15 2.80
CA VAL A 45 6.85 3.38 2.61
C VAL A 45 5.98 4.39 1.88
N ASP A 46 5.80 5.55 2.49
CA ASP A 46 5.17 6.69 1.84
C ASP A 46 6.17 7.39 0.89
N ARG A 47 5.80 7.43 -0.39
CA ARG A 47 6.52 8.09 -1.48
C ARG A 47 5.70 9.23 -2.10
N SER A 48 4.72 9.77 -1.36
CA SER A 48 3.94 10.95 -1.73
C SER A 48 4.81 12.21 -1.79
N ALA A 49 5.58 12.36 -2.87
CA ALA A 49 6.39 13.55 -3.11
C ALA A 49 5.57 14.71 -3.73
N ARG A 50 4.27 14.52 -4.01
CA ARG A 50 3.45 15.48 -4.78
C ARG A 50 2.17 15.87 -4.05
N PRO A 51 1.71 17.12 -4.19
CA PRO A 51 0.54 17.64 -3.47
C PRO A 51 -0.83 17.07 -3.90
N PHE A 52 -0.90 16.23 -4.93
CA PHE A 52 -2.17 15.76 -5.51
C PHE A 52 -2.29 14.24 -5.64
N ALA A 53 -1.32 13.48 -5.13
CA ALA A 53 -1.40 12.03 -5.14
C ALA A 53 -0.54 11.43 -4.05
N ASP A 54 -1.13 10.49 -3.32
CA ASP A 54 -0.38 9.67 -2.38
C ASP A 54 0.12 8.42 -3.09
N TRP A 55 1.35 8.03 -2.76
CA TRP A 55 1.98 6.86 -3.33
C TRP A 55 2.57 6.00 -2.23
N TYR A 56 1.97 4.83 -1.99
CA TYR A 56 2.41 3.91 -0.94
C TYR A 56 3.06 2.68 -1.58
N ALA A 57 4.31 2.42 -1.23
CA ALA A 57 5.03 1.21 -1.63
C ALA A 57 4.91 0.15 -0.53
N PHE A 58 4.65 -1.09 -0.94
CA PHE A 58 4.48 -2.25 -0.08
C PHE A 58 5.57 -3.27 -0.37
N SER A 59 6.26 -3.70 0.69
CA SER A 59 7.25 -4.78 0.60
C SER A 59 6.98 -5.86 1.64
N CYS A 60 7.02 -7.13 1.24
CA CYS A 60 6.89 -8.26 2.16
C CYS A 60 7.97 -9.31 1.89
N GLU A 61 8.83 -9.53 2.87
CA GLU A 61 9.92 -10.53 2.77
C GLU A 61 9.41 -11.98 2.73
N ALA A 62 8.22 -12.25 3.28
CA ALA A 62 7.67 -13.60 3.36
C ALA A 62 7.19 -14.15 2.02
N CYS A 63 6.48 -13.33 1.22
CA CYS A 63 5.95 -13.74 -0.10
C CYS A 63 6.69 -13.08 -1.27
N GLY A 64 7.58 -12.12 -1.00
CA GLY A 64 8.27 -11.34 -2.03
C GLY A 64 7.37 -10.31 -2.70
N LEU A 65 6.33 -9.81 -2.01
CA LEU A 65 5.52 -8.69 -2.52
C LEU A 65 6.42 -7.46 -2.65
N ASP A 66 6.44 -6.88 -3.85
CA ASP A 66 7.03 -5.58 -4.13
C ASP A 66 6.08 -4.88 -5.12
N ASP A 67 5.20 -4.04 -4.58
CA ASP A 67 4.17 -3.36 -5.34
C ASP A 67 3.80 -2.01 -4.73
N HIS A 68 3.03 -1.21 -5.46
CA HIS A 68 2.65 0.12 -4.98
C HIS A 68 1.20 0.48 -5.33
N ILE A 69 0.57 1.27 -4.47
CA ILE A 69 -0.76 1.82 -4.71
C ILE A 69 -0.64 3.33 -4.91
N HIS A 70 -1.21 3.80 -6.01
CA HIS A 70 -1.36 5.22 -6.31
C HIS A 70 -2.78 5.66 -5.96
N ILE A 71 -2.91 6.58 -5.00
CA ILE A 71 -4.18 7.12 -4.57
C ILE A 71 -4.28 8.56 -5.09
N PRO A 72 -5.12 8.82 -6.11
CA PRO A 72 -5.36 10.18 -6.55
C PRO A 72 -6.08 10.95 -5.45
N LEU A 73 -5.47 12.06 -4.99
CA LEU A 73 -6.15 12.98 -4.09
C LEU A 73 -7.06 13.89 -4.90
N PRO A 74 -8.24 14.27 -4.37
CA PRO A 74 -9.06 15.27 -5.03
C PRO A 74 -8.24 16.56 -5.15
N THR A 75 -8.04 17.05 -6.37
CA THR A 75 -7.45 18.37 -6.59
C THR A 75 -8.26 19.40 -5.80
N PRO A 76 -7.62 20.37 -5.11
CA PRO A 76 -8.36 21.45 -4.49
C PRO A 76 -9.21 22.08 -5.59
N ARG A 77 -10.55 22.00 -5.44
CA ARG A 77 -11.46 22.75 -6.29
C ARG A 77 -11.11 24.21 -6.04
N THR A 78 -10.40 24.86 -6.96
CA THR A 78 -10.26 26.31 -6.92
C THR A 78 -11.68 26.85 -7.08
N PRO A 79 -12.30 27.47 -6.05
CA PRO A 79 -13.56 28.14 -6.28
C PRO A 79 -13.28 29.28 -7.27
N MET A 80 -13.96 29.25 -8.42
CA MET A 80 -14.03 30.39 -9.34
C MET A 80 -14.92 31.49 -8.76
#